data_AF-D2DXP3-F1
#
_entry.id   AF-D2DXP3-F1
#
_cell.length_a   1.000
_cell.length_b   1.000
_cell.length_c   1.000
_cell.angle_alpha   90.00
_cell.angle_beta   90.00
_cell.angle_gamma   90.00
#
_symmetry.space_group_name_H-M   'P 1'
#
loop_
_entity.id
_entity.type
_entity.pdbx_description
1 polymer ?
#
loop_
_entity_poly.entity_id
_entity_poly.type
_entity_poly.pdbx_seq_one_letter_code
_entity_poly.pdbx_strand_id
1 'polypeptide(L)'
;MKKPFLSPSDTPDPFVARHQDDVIGMLQGFDRLRLQGTLRALYFPEIMQEYLWQAKVLWKDFKSFATGLTQRMRAEIESLAREAQRPVLYLPSSQTRKETLAKEIAQRDGVEQGLVAVFSCVEACRAYRAVGNRQSQKLELRLQEGRCTHLYVYLIDEVVGWVHLRLQTWFPFLIQICLNGREWLARRLSQEGIGFRRVDNALPWIEEVARAQQLMDQQLSTDWPGLCERLVAGCHPLQGEILAPLSLSYYWTVAESEYASDVMFRDRAALERIYPGLVRFGMQGLHCDQVLRYLGCRRPEIFAGEVHSDSRRRQEGVRLKHWVNRNSLKMYDKGSILRVEATINDPSEFKVYRGPENDQNAPKRWRVLRRSTADTFRRAQVSQAATKRYLEAMSSVQPGSALGQQAQALCRPVRKGTKRYRALNPFAPGDARLLKAICAGEFLIHGLRNRDLRQALFAQAKNKLQQRRQSAAITRQLALLRAHRLIAKVPKSHRYHLTPRGRRLISAFQAAQNSDIDQLLKLAA
;
A
#
# COMPACT_ATOMS: atom_id res chain seq x y z
N MET A 1 -34.92 -13.83 -17.20
CA MET A 1 -34.79 -13.11 -15.91
C MET A 1 -33.34 -13.17 -15.44
N LYS A 2 -32.60 -12.07 -15.57
CA LYS A 2 -31.21 -11.95 -15.09
C LYS A 2 -31.24 -11.74 -13.58
N LYS A 3 -30.56 -12.61 -12.81
CA LYS A 3 -30.37 -12.38 -11.37
C LYS A 3 -29.64 -11.05 -11.17
N PRO A 4 -30.10 -10.18 -10.26
CA PRO A 4 -29.42 -8.94 -9.97
C PRO A 4 -28.03 -9.23 -9.39
N PHE A 5 -27.03 -8.50 -9.85
CA PHE A 5 -25.70 -8.47 -9.26
C PHE A 5 -25.87 -7.92 -7.82
N LEU A 6 -25.73 -8.80 -6.83
CA LEU A 6 -25.56 -8.38 -5.44
C LEU A 6 -24.30 -7.51 -5.36
N SER A 7 -24.45 -6.30 -4.82
CA SER A 7 -23.32 -5.46 -4.45
C SER A 7 -22.49 -6.22 -3.38
N PRO A 8 -21.15 -6.13 -3.38
CA PRO A 8 -20.33 -6.83 -2.40
C PRO A 8 -20.30 -6.16 -1.00
N SER A 9 -21.29 -5.33 -0.63
CA SER A 9 -21.26 -4.52 0.60
C SER A 9 -21.74 -5.23 1.88
N ASP A 10 -22.47 -6.34 1.81
CA ASP A 10 -23.22 -6.82 2.99
C ASP A 10 -22.60 -8.04 3.69
N THR A 11 -21.50 -8.58 3.17
CA THR A 11 -20.75 -9.64 3.87
C THR A 11 -19.65 -9.00 4.72
N PRO A 12 -19.69 -9.15 6.06
CA PRO A 12 -18.65 -8.62 6.94
C PRO A 12 -17.26 -9.13 6.52
N ASP A 13 -16.25 -8.27 6.61
CA ASP A 13 -14.87 -8.66 6.32
C ASP A 13 -14.51 -9.90 7.17
N PRO A 14 -13.97 -11.00 6.59
CA PRO A 14 -13.69 -12.23 7.33
C PRO A 14 -12.76 -12.05 8.54
N PHE A 15 -11.89 -11.03 8.52
CA PHE A 15 -11.07 -10.67 9.68
C PHE A 15 -11.93 -10.04 10.78
N VAL A 16 -12.76 -9.05 10.43
CA VAL A 16 -13.68 -8.38 11.38
C VAL A 16 -14.66 -9.38 11.98
N ALA A 17 -15.29 -10.22 11.15
CA ALA A 17 -16.21 -11.26 11.62
C ALA A 17 -15.55 -12.23 12.61
N ARG A 18 -14.27 -12.56 12.39
CA ARG A 18 -13.51 -13.45 13.27
C ARG A 18 -13.14 -12.81 14.61
N HIS A 19 -12.94 -11.50 14.63
CA HIS A 19 -12.53 -10.74 15.81
C HIS A 19 -13.64 -9.82 16.33
N GLN A 20 -14.91 -10.12 16.02
CA GLN A 20 -16.07 -9.25 16.31
C GLN A 20 -16.20 -8.90 17.81
N ASP A 21 -15.77 -9.79 18.69
CA ASP A 21 -15.83 -9.57 20.14
C ASP A 21 -14.84 -8.48 20.58
N ASP A 22 -13.73 -8.32 19.86
CA ASP A 22 -12.64 -7.38 20.16
C ASP A 22 -12.64 -6.13 19.26
N VAL A 23 -13.40 -6.14 18.15
CA VAL A 23 -13.40 -5.08 17.13
C VAL A 23 -14.65 -4.19 17.26
N ILE A 24 -14.43 -2.88 17.27
CA ILE A 24 -15.48 -1.84 17.28
C ILE A 24 -16.01 -1.62 15.85
N GLY A 25 -15.11 -1.63 14.86
CA GLY A 25 -15.48 -1.41 13.47
C GLY A 25 -14.27 -1.32 12.55
N MET A 26 -14.52 -1.05 11.27
CA MET A 26 -13.48 -0.87 10.26
C MET A 26 -13.74 0.38 9.44
N LEU A 27 -12.69 1.16 9.18
CA LEU A 27 -12.72 2.36 8.36
C LEU A 27 -11.72 2.27 7.20
N GLN A 28 -12.19 2.44 5.97
CA GLN A 28 -11.41 2.32 4.75
C GLN A 28 -11.39 3.64 3.96
N GLY A 29 -10.23 4.04 3.43
CA GLY A 29 -10.14 5.26 2.63
C GLY A 29 -8.71 5.71 2.38
N PHE A 30 -8.54 6.84 1.69
CA PHE A 30 -7.21 7.43 1.52
C PHE A 30 -6.65 7.93 2.87
N ASP A 31 -5.41 7.57 3.18
CA ASP A 31 -4.69 8.12 4.34
C ASP A 31 -3.82 9.30 3.88
N ARG A 32 -3.05 9.12 2.81
CA ARG A 32 -2.23 10.18 2.20
C ARG A 32 -2.41 10.20 0.69
N LEU A 33 -2.55 11.39 0.13
CA LEU A 33 -2.57 11.62 -1.31
C LEU A 33 -1.56 12.68 -1.67
N ARG A 34 -0.66 12.35 -2.61
CA ARG A 34 0.25 13.31 -3.25
C ARG A 34 -0.23 13.56 -4.67
N LEU A 35 -0.90 14.68 -4.85
CA LEU A 35 -1.33 15.17 -6.15
C LEU A 35 -0.19 15.98 -6.78
N GLN A 36 -0.08 15.92 -8.11
CA GLN A 36 0.98 16.57 -8.85
C GLN A 36 0.40 17.28 -10.06
N GLY A 37 0.63 18.59 -10.12
CA GLY A 37 0.28 19.46 -11.24
C GLY A 37 1.48 19.61 -12.17
N THR A 38 1.29 19.29 -13.44
CA THR A 38 2.34 19.35 -14.47
C THR A 38 1.90 20.20 -15.66
N LEU A 39 2.74 21.15 -16.07
CA LEU A 39 2.60 21.83 -17.35
C LEU A 39 3.20 20.96 -18.45
N ARG A 40 2.48 19.91 -18.85
CA ARG A 40 2.99 18.85 -19.75
C ARG A 40 3.65 19.40 -21.01
N ALA A 41 3.07 20.44 -21.59
CA ALA A 41 3.59 21.15 -22.75
C ALA A 41 5.05 21.61 -22.54
N LEU A 42 5.35 22.20 -21.38
CA LEU A 42 6.68 22.71 -21.07
C LEU A 42 7.71 21.62 -20.82
N TYR A 43 7.34 20.33 -20.79
CA TYR A 43 8.32 19.24 -20.74
C TYR A 43 8.83 18.84 -22.13
N PHE A 44 8.23 19.36 -23.20
CA PHE A 44 8.67 19.19 -24.58
C PHE A 44 9.54 20.39 -24.99
N PRO A 45 10.82 20.20 -25.35
CA PRO A 45 11.73 21.28 -25.70
C PRO A 45 11.20 22.21 -26.81
N GLU A 46 10.50 21.68 -27.80
CA GLU A 46 9.94 22.42 -28.93
C GLU A 46 8.85 23.39 -28.46
N ILE A 47 7.96 22.94 -27.57
CA ILE A 47 6.89 23.79 -27.03
C ILE A 47 7.46 24.80 -26.03
N MET A 48 8.54 24.46 -25.31
CA MET A 48 9.24 25.44 -24.47
C MET A 48 9.87 26.57 -25.29
N GLN A 49 10.31 26.31 -26.51
CA GLN A 49 10.78 27.37 -27.42
C GLN A 49 9.63 28.29 -27.83
N GLU A 50 8.48 27.72 -28.19
CA GLU A 50 7.27 28.48 -28.51
C GLU A 50 6.80 29.30 -27.31
N TYR A 51 6.88 28.76 -26.10
CA TYR A 51 6.57 29.51 -24.87
C TYR A 51 7.42 30.77 -24.75
N LEU A 52 8.75 30.66 -24.93
CA LEU A 52 9.63 31.83 -24.85
C LEU A 52 9.41 32.80 -26.00
N TRP A 53 9.06 32.30 -27.19
CA TRP A 53 8.70 33.13 -28.33
C TRP A 53 7.47 34.00 -28.02
N GLN A 54 6.38 33.38 -27.54
CA GLN A 54 5.16 34.08 -27.14
C GLN A 54 5.39 35.04 -25.95
N ALA A 55 6.26 34.64 -25.01
CA ALA A 55 6.68 35.50 -23.90
C ALA A 55 7.68 36.60 -24.33
N LYS A 56 8.08 36.66 -25.60
CA LYS A 56 9.06 37.61 -26.17
C LYS A 56 10.42 37.57 -25.46
N VAL A 57 10.88 36.37 -25.07
CA VAL A 57 12.14 36.14 -24.36
C VAL A 57 13.16 35.49 -25.29
N LEU A 58 14.26 36.19 -25.56
CA LEU A 58 15.39 35.61 -26.29
C LEU A 58 16.08 34.52 -25.44
N TRP A 59 16.61 33.48 -26.09
CA TRP A 59 17.22 32.35 -25.36
C TRP A 59 18.45 32.75 -24.53
N LYS A 60 19.21 33.77 -24.98
CA LYS A 60 20.34 34.33 -24.21
C LYS A 60 19.89 34.98 -22.90
N ASP A 61 18.65 35.48 -22.87
CA ASP A 61 18.06 36.19 -21.72
C ASP A 61 17.23 35.25 -20.83
N PHE A 62 17.06 33.98 -21.22
CA PHE A 62 16.29 32.98 -20.49
C PHE A 62 16.66 32.90 -19.01
N LYS A 63 17.96 32.88 -18.69
CA LYS A 63 18.42 32.78 -17.30
C LYS A 63 17.98 33.99 -16.49
N SER A 64 18.11 35.20 -17.05
CA SER A 64 17.69 36.44 -16.38
C SER A 64 16.18 36.44 -16.16
N PHE A 65 15.42 36.13 -17.21
CA PHE A 65 13.96 36.02 -17.17
C PHE A 65 13.46 35.03 -16.11
N ALA A 66 13.95 33.79 -16.12
CA ALA A 66 13.55 32.76 -15.15
C ALA A 66 13.98 33.09 -13.71
N THR A 67 15.11 33.79 -13.53
CA THR A 67 15.55 34.28 -12.22
C THR A 67 14.62 35.40 -11.72
N GLY A 68 14.24 36.33 -12.59
CA GLY A 68 13.28 37.39 -12.27
C GLY A 68 11.90 36.83 -11.89
N LEU A 69 11.40 35.81 -12.60
CA LEU A 69 10.19 35.09 -12.22
C LEU A 69 10.33 34.44 -10.83
N THR A 70 11.47 33.80 -10.55
CA THR A 70 11.75 33.20 -9.24
C THR A 70 11.71 34.24 -8.12
N GLN A 71 12.35 35.38 -8.31
CA GLN A 71 12.41 36.47 -7.32
C GLN A 71 11.03 37.06 -7.06
N ARG A 72 10.24 37.31 -8.11
CA ARG A 72 8.87 37.82 -7.98
C ARG A 72 7.95 36.82 -7.28
N MET A 73 8.00 35.53 -7.64
CA MET A 73 7.23 34.51 -6.91
C MET A 73 7.54 34.47 -5.41
N ARG A 74 8.81 34.65 -5.04
CA ARG A 74 9.22 34.72 -3.63
C ARG A 74 8.67 35.97 -2.95
N ALA A 75 8.82 37.14 -3.56
CA ALA A 75 8.32 38.40 -3.02
C ALA A 75 6.80 38.38 -2.81
N GLU A 76 6.03 37.88 -3.78
CA GLU A 76 4.58 37.77 -3.67
C GLU A 76 4.15 36.82 -2.55
N ILE A 77 4.79 35.65 -2.45
CA ILE A 77 4.54 34.70 -1.34
C ILE A 77 4.95 35.27 0.01
N GLU A 78 6.02 36.06 0.06
CA GLU A 78 6.41 36.80 1.26
C GLU A 78 5.39 37.88 1.64
N SER A 79 4.75 38.54 0.66
CA SER A 79 3.62 39.46 0.90
C SER A 79 2.41 38.72 1.46
N LEU A 80 1.98 37.63 0.82
CA LEU A 80 0.86 36.80 1.28
C LEU A 80 1.07 36.29 2.71
N ALA A 81 2.29 35.86 3.03
CA ALA A 81 2.62 35.43 4.38
C ALA A 81 2.61 36.58 5.38
N ARG A 82 3.10 37.77 5.00
CA ARG A 82 3.09 38.97 5.84
C ARG A 82 1.66 39.44 6.13
N GLU A 83 0.80 39.47 5.12
CA GLU A 83 -0.62 39.81 5.25
C GLU A 83 -1.35 38.85 6.20
N ALA A 84 -1.04 37.56 6.10
CA ALA A 84 -1.57 36.53 7.01
C ALA A 84 -0.84 36.48 8.37
N GLN A 85 0.14 37.34 8.61
CA GLN A 85 1.00 37.37 9.81
C GLN A 85 1.67 36.01 10.10
N ARG A 86 2.16 35.34 9.05
CA ARG A 86 2.80 34.02 9.09
C ARG A 86 4.28 34.07 8.72
N PRO A 87 5.09 33.17 9.30
CA PRO A 87 6.53 33.15 9.04
C PRO A 87 6.87 32.60 7.65
N VAL A 88 7.89 33.21 7.04
CA VAL A 88 8.59 32.68 5.86
C VAL A 88 10.01 32.31 6.27
N LEU A 89 10.35 31.02 6.27
CA LEU A 89 11.65 30.54 6.73
C LEU A 89 12.44 29.88 5.59
N TYR A 90 13.71 30.25 5.44
CA TYR A 90 14.63 29.49 4.61
C TYR A 90 15.18 28.29 5.38
N LEU A 91 15.05 27.10 4.80
CA LEU A 91 15.56 25.86 5.36
C LEU A 91 16.82 25.44 4.59
N PRO A 92 18.00 25.42 5.25
CA PRO A 92 19.28 25.14 4.58
C PRO A 92 19.41 23.67 4.15
N SER A 93 18.61 22.77 4.74
CA SER A 93 18.63 21.34 4.44
C SER A 93 17.25 20.87 4.01
N SER A 94 17.23 20.12 2.91
CA SER A 94 16.02 19.41 2.46
C SER A 94 15.62 18.27 3.40
N GLN A 95 16.52 17.82 4.28
CA GLN A 95 16.28 16.77 5.26
C GLN A 95 15.50 17.25 6.50
N THR A 96 15.42 18.57 6.72
CA THR A 96 14.62 19.14 7.80
C THR A 96 13.15 18.72 7.65
N ARG A 97 12.54 18.21 8.73
CA ARG A 97 11.14 17.76 8.74
C ARG A 97 10.19 18.96 8.74
N LYS A 98 9.93 19.48 7.55
CA LYS A 98 9.09 20.67 7.30
C LYS A 98 7.70 20.55 7.94
N GLU A 99 7.06 19.38 7.85
CA GLU A 99 5.73 19.16 8.43
C GLU A 99 5.74 19.27 9.96
N THR A 100 6.79 18.81 10.64
CA THR A 100 6.93 18.93 12.10
C THR A 100 7.02 20.39 12.51
N LEU A 101 7.90 21.16 11.86
CA LEU A 101 8.03 22.60 12.12
C LEU A 101 6.73 23.36 11.87
N ALA A 102 6.03 23.05 10.78
CA ALA A 102 4.73 23.68 10.49
C ALA A 102 3.70 23.35 11.58
N LYS A 103 3.64 22.09 12.07
CA LYS A 103 2.72 21.72 13.15
C LYS A 103 3.05 22.42 14.47
N GLU A 104 4.32 22.56 14.80
CA GLU A 104 4.77 23.32 15.97
C GLU A 104 4.35 24.80 15.87
N ILE A 105 4.49 25.42 14.69
CA ILE A 105 4.03 26.79 14.42
C ILE A 105 2.50 26.88 14.57
N ALA A 106 1.75 25.95 13.95
CA ALA A 106 0.29 25.93 14.05
C ALA A 106 -0.19 25.83 15.50
N GLN A 107 0.46 24.98 16.31
CA GLN A 107 0.15 24.82 17.73
C GLN A 107 0.51 26.05 18.55
N ARG A 108 1.72 26.59 18.36
CA ARG A 108 2.21 27.79 19.07
C ARG A 108 1.33 29.01 18.79
N ASP A 109 0.91 29.19 17.55
CA ASP A 109 0.18 30.37 17.08
C ASP A 109 -1.36 30.17 17.07
N GLY A 110 -1.85 29.02 17.56
CA GLY A 110 -3.29 28.72 17.63
C GLY A 110 -4.00 28.73 16.27
N VAL A 111 -3.32 28.26 15.21
CA VAL A 111 -3.87 28.30 13.85
C VAL A 111 -4.82 27.13 13.62
N GLU A 112 -6.10 27.43 13.42
CA GLU A 112 -7.15 26.43 13.16
C GLU A 112 -7.59 26.39 11.68
N GLN A 113 -7.33 27.47 10.94
CA GLN A 113 -7.66 27.62 9.53
C GLN A 113 -6.74 28.64 8.85
N GLY A 114 -6.47 28.46 7.56
CA GLY A 114 -5.69 29.38 6.73
C GLY A 114 -4.20 29.05 6.67
N LEU A 115 -3.39 30.02 6.22
CA LEU A 115 -1.95 29.86 6.08
C LEU A 115 -1.30 29.63 7.46
N VAL A 116 -0.39 28.65 7.54
CA VAL A 116 0.39 28.33 8.74
C VAL A 116 1.81 28.89 8.62
N ALA A 117 2.53 28.50 7.56
CA ALA A 117 3.91 28.90 7.34
C ALA A 117 4.32 28.67 5.89
N VAL A 118 5.31 29.44 5.43
CA VAL A 118 5.99 29.19 4.17
C VAL A 118 7.44 28.82 4.44
N PHE A 119 7.91 27.74 3.81
CA PHE A 119 9.33 27.41 3.82
C PHE A 119 9.93 27.47 2.43
N SER A 120 11.16 27.97 2.32
CA SER A 120 11.95 27.92 1.10
C SER A 120 13.13 26.97 1.27
N CYS A 121 13.41 26.14 0.26
CA CYS A 121 14.53 25.20 0.29
C CYS A 121 15.07 24.94 -1.11
N VAL A 122 16.38 24.80 -1.27
CA VAL A 122 16.98 24.42 -2.56
C VAL A 122 16.98 22.90 -2.68
N GLU A 123 16.30 22.38 -3.71
CA GLU A 123 16.14 20.93 -3.90
C GLU A 123 16.42 20.53 -5.35
N ALA A 124 16.75 19.25 -5.56
CA ALA A 124 16.95 18.69 -6.88
C ALA A 124 15.64 18.62 -7.67
N CYS A 125 15.69 18.94 -8.97
CA CYS A 125 14.54 18.92 -9.85
C CYS A 125 14.97 18.88 -11.33
N ARG A 126 14.01 18.63 -12.22
CA ARG A 126 14.15 18.87 -13.66
C ARG A 126 14.04 20.38 -13.91
N ALA A 127 15.08 20.96 -14.50
CA ALA A 127 15.15 22.40 -14.77
C ALA A 127 15.65 22.68 -16.19
N TYR A 128 15.04 23.66 -16.85
CA TYR A 128 15.57 24.17 -18.12
C TYR A 128 16.85 24.98 -17.92
N ARG A 129 17.78 24.83 -18.86
CA ARG A 129 18.95 25.69 -19.01
C ARG A 129 19.16 26.03 -20.49
N ALA A 130 19.54 27.27 -20.76
CA ALA A 130 20.13 27.66 -22.03
C ALA A 130 21.61 27.28 -22.00
N VAL A 131 22.03 26.39 -22.89
CA VAL A 131 23.41 25.91 -23.00
C VAL A 131 23.94 26.17 -24.40
N GLY A 132 25.21 26.58 -24.52
CA GLY A 132 25.85 26.71 -25.83
C GLY A 132 26.21 25.33 -26.39
N ASN A 133 25.86 25.08 -27.66
CA ASN A 133 26.35 23.94 -28.41
C ASN A 133 27.59 24.35 -29.22
N ARG A 134 28.72 23.68 -28.95
CA ARG A 134 30.01 23.98 -29.59
C ARG A 134 30.06 23.61 -31.07
N GLN A 135 29.33 22.57 -31.49
CA GLN A 135 29.30 22.12 -32.89
C GLN A 135 28.43 23.03 -33.74
N SER A 136 27.21 23.34 -33.29
CA SER A 136 26.28 24.18 -34.04
C SER A 136 26.51 25.69 -33.84
N GLN A 137 27.35 26.07 -32.87
CA GLN A 137 27.57 27.44 -32.40
C GLN A 137 26.28 28.19 -32.04
N LYS A 138 25.24 27.46 -31.63
CA LYS A 138 23.94 28.00 -31.23
C LYS A 138 23.64 27.70 -29.77
N LEU A 139 22.79 28.53 -29.17
CA LEU A 139 22.18 28.21 -27.87
C LEU A 139 21.14 27.11 -28.06
N GLU A 140 21.00 26.25 -27.06
CA GLU A 140 19.96 25.22 -26.98
C GLU A 140 19.29 25.24 -25.61
N LEU A 141 17.97 25.08 -25.58
CA LEU A 141 17.22 24.90 -24.35
C LEU A 141 17.16 23.42 -23.99
N ARG A 142 17.79 23.04 -22.87
CA ARG A 142 17.82 21.66 -22.41
C ARG A 142 17.14 21.51 -21.05
N LEU A 143 16.20 20.57 -20.96
CA LEU A 143 15.64 20.11 -19.70
C LEU A 143 16.55 19.03 -19.12
N GLN A 144 17.15 19.30 -17.96
CA GLN A 144 18.12 18.42 -17.33
C GLN A 144 17.96 18.38 -15.80
N GLU A 145 18.65 17.45 -15.15
CA GLU A 145 18.75 17.47 -13.69
C GLU A 145 19.46 18.76 -13.23
N GLY A 146 18.90 19.38 -12.20
CA GLY A 146 19.38 20.62 -11.65
C GLY A 146 18.90 20.81 -10.23
N ARG A 147 19.02 22.03 -9.73
CA ARG A 147 18.49 22.45 -8.44
C ARG A 147 17.86 23.81 -8.59
N CYS A 148 16.77 24.04 -7.87
CA CYS A 148 16.20 25.37 -7.73
C CYS A 148 15.54 25.51 -6.36
N THR A 149 15.17 26.74 -6.02
CA THR A 149 14.35 27.01 -4.85
C THR A 149 12.98 26.39 -5.04
N HIS A 150 12.50 25.71 -4.00
CA HIS A 150 11.14 25.25 -3.87
C HIS A 150 10.50 25.98 -2.71
N LEU A 151 9.23 26.34 -2.89
CA LEU A 151 8.40 26.96 -1.87
C LEU A 151 7.43 25.91 -1.34
N TYR A 152 7.37 25.79 -0.03
CA TYR A 152 6.47 24.91 0.70
C TYR A 152 5.47 25.77 1.45
N VAL A 153 4.22 25.78 1.00
CA VAL A 153 3.14 26.50 1.65
C VAL A 153 2.34 25.50 2.48
N TYR A 154 2.40 25.63 3.81
CA TYR A 154 1.60 24.85 4.75
C TYR A 154 0.37 25.65 5.15
N LEU A 155 -0.81 25.05 5.04
CA LEU A 155 -2.07 25.67 5.40
C LEU A 155 -3.07 24.64 5.93
N ILE A 156 -4.08 25.14 6.64
CA ILE A 156 -5.21 24.36 7.13
C ILE A 156 -6.44 24.79 6.33
N ASP A 157 -6.79 23.98 5.34
CA ASP A 157 -7.92 24.23 4.44
C ASP A 157 -9.26 23.94 5.13
N GLU A 158 -10.29 24.71 4.77
CA GLU A 158 -11.62 24.54 5.35
C GLU A 158 -12.23 23.15 5.06
N VAL A 159 -11.99 22.61 3.85
CA VAL A 159 -12.56 21.35 3.38
C VAL A 159 -11.64 20.17 3.72
N VAL A 160 -10.39 20.23 3.26
CA VAL A 160 -9.47 19.08 3.37
C VAL A 160 -8.55 19.12 4.58
N GLY A 161 -8.55 20.23 5.33
CA GLY A 161 -7.73 20.44 6.51
C GLY A 161 -6.25 20.60 6.18
N TRP A 162 -5.40 20.01 7.00
CA TRP A 162 -3.94 20.07 6.87
C TRP A 162 -3.46 19.64 5.48
N VAL A 163 -2.90 20.60 4.75
CA VAL A 163 -2.37 20.41 3.40
C VAL A 163 -1.05 21.17 3.26
N HIS A 164 -0.15 20.65 2.42
CA HIS A 164 0.98 21.44 1.97
C HIS A 164 1.12 21.41 0.46
N LEU A 165 1.49 22.56 -0.09
CA LEU A 165 1.83 22.74 -1.49
C LEU A 165 3.34 22.94 -1.62
N ARG A 166 3.97 22.16 -2.50
CA ARG A 166 5.38 22.30 -2.89
C ARG A 166 5.44 22.81 -4.33
N LEU A 167 5.91 24.03 -4.50
CA LEU A 167 6.06 24.71 -5.79
C LEU A 167 7.53 24.79 -6.19
N GLN A 168 7.87 24.27 -7.38
CA GLN A 168 9.16 24.52 -8.02
C GLN A 168 9.18 25.95 -8.58
N THR A 169 10.12 26.81 -8.16
CA THR A 169 10.16 28.22 -8.61
C THR A 169 10.87 28.41 -9.96
N TRP A 170 11.17 27.34 -10.69
CA TRP A 170 11.87 27.37 -11.97
C TRP A 170 11.14 26.51 -12.99
N PHE A 171 11.30 26.80 -14.29
CA PHE A 171 10.72 25.99 -15.37
C PHE A 171 11.05 24.50 -15.21
N PRO A 172 10.05 23.58 -15.27
CA PRO A 172 8.68 23.79 -15.76
C PRO A 172 7.60 23.96 -14.65
N PHE A 173 7.95 24.53 -13.49
CA PHE A 173 7.01 24.88 -12.40
C PHE A 173 6.16 23.70 -11.87
N LEU A 174 6.81 22.57 -11.60
CA LEU A 174 6.15 21.41 -10.99
C LEU A 174 5.47 21.78 -9.66
N ILE A 175 4.21 21.39 -9.49
CA ILE A 175 3.46 21.53 -8.24
C ILE A 175 3.20 20.16 -7.64
N GLN A 176 3.37 20.01 -6.32
CA GLN A 176 2.90 18.87 -5.57
C GLN A 176 2.01 19.34 -4.41
N ILE A 177 0.83 18.75 -4.27
CA ILE A 177 -0.09 18.99 -3.16
C ILE A 177 -0.20 17.69 -2.37
N CYS A 178 0.13 17.72 -1.09
CA CYS A 178 -0.03 16.56 -0.21
C CYS A 178 -1.15 16.83 0.80
N LEU A 179 -2.14 15.94 0.82
CA LEU A 179 -3.30 16.00 1.70
C LEU A 179 -3.44 14.71 2.51
N ASN A 180 -4.10 14.83 3.67
CA ASN A 180 -4.38 13.73 4.57
C ASN A 180 -5.88 13.40 4.55
N GLY A 181 -6.24 12.22 4.05
CA GLY A 181 -7.65 11.85 3.94
C GLY A 181 -8.34 11.63 5.29
N ARG A 182 -7.58 11.33 6.36
CA ARG A 182 -8.14 11.19 7.72
C ARG A 182 -8.41 12.54 8.37
N GLU A 183 -7.64 13.57 8.01
CA GLU A 183 -7.93 14.95 8.39
C GLU A 183 -9.23 15.43 7.79
N TRP A 184 -9.43 15.18 6.49
CA TRP A 184 -10.67 15.51 5.82
C TRP A 184 -11.88 14.83 6.50
N LEU A 185 -11.77 13.53 6.80
CA LEU A 185 -12.83 12.84 7.55
C LEU A 185 -13.09 13.47 8.92
N ALA A 186 -12.04 13.77 9.70
CA ALA A 186 -12.19 14.39 11.02
C ALA A 186 -12.98 15.71 10.95
N ARG A 187 -12.70 16.56 9.95
CA ARG A 187 -13.48 17.79 9.72
C ARG A 187 -14.95 17.52 9.42
N ARG A 188 -15.24 16.51 8.59
CA ARG A 188 -16.62 16.13 8.27
C ARG A 188 -17.37 15.58 9.48
N LEU A 189 -16.70 14.79 10.31
CA LEU A 189 -17.27 14.29 11.56
C LEU A 189 -17.59 15.44 12.52
N SER A 190 -16.68 16.41 12.69
CA SER A 190 -16.95 17.62 13.48
C SER A 190 -18.13 18.43 12.94
N GLN A 191 -18.25 18.57 11.61
CA GLN A 191 -19.36 19.27 10.97
C GLN A 191 -20.71 18.57 11.17
N GLU A 192 -20.73 17.23 11.20
CA GLU A 192 -21.95 16.44 11.45
C GLU A 192 -22.20 16.19 12.94
N GLY A 193 -21.35 16.69 13.84
CA GLY A 193 -21.51 16.51 15.28
C GLY A 193 -21.26 15.07 15.78
N ILE A 194 -20.58 14.24 14.98
CA ILE A 194 -20.30 12.83 15.31
C ILE A 194 -19.06 12.77 16.21
N GLY A 195 -19.18 12.14 17.38
CA GLY A 195 -18.06 11.97 18.30
C GLY A 195 -16.94 11.10 17.74
N PHE A 196 -15.68 11.52 17.93
CA PHE A 196 -14.51 10.71 17.58
C PHE A 196 -13.31 11.01 18.48
N ARG A 197 -12.39 10.04 18.59
CA ARG A 197 -11.07 10.24 19.19
C ARG A 197 -10.01 10.20 18.12
N ARG A 198 -9.04 11.11 18.19
CA ARG A 198 -7.93 11.22 17.25
C ARG A 198 -6.58 11.02 17.93
N VAL A 199 -5.70 10.26 17.27
CA VAL A 199 -4.28 10.12 17.63
C VAL A 199 -3.46 10.21 16.34
N ASP A 200 -2.69 11.28 16.17
CA ASP A 200 -2.04 11.67 14.91
C ASP A 200 -3.01 11.71 13.70
N ASN A 201 -2.81 10.81 12.73
CA ASN A 201 -3.64 10.60 11.54
C ASN A 201 -4.53 9.35 11.66
N ALA A 202 -4.77 8.87 12.89
CA ALA A 202 -5.59 7.68 13.13
C ALA A 202 -6.79 8.02 14.03
N LEU A 203 -7.91 7.35 13.77
CA LEU A 203 -9.17 7.53 14.48
C LEU A 203 -9.50 6.23 15.22
N PRO A 204 -8.94 6.00 16.43
CA PRO A 204 -9.11 4.75 17.16
C PRO A 204 -10.52 4.49 17.66
N TRP A 205 -11.37 5.53 17.71
CA TRP A 205 -12.76 5.42 18.10
C TRP A 205 -13.59 6.46 17.34
N ILE A 206 -14.75 6.02 16.85
CA ILE A 206 -15.75 6.85 16.16
C ILE A 206 -17.11 6.35 16.64
N GLU A 207 -18.00 7.27 17.02
CA GLU A 207 -19.35 6.99 17.51
C GLU A 207 -20.16 6.21 16.46
N GLU A 208 -20.20 6.70 15.23
CA GLU A 208 -20.94 6.10 14.12
C GLU A 208 -20.01 5.67 12.97
N VAL A 209 -19.40 4.49 13.10
CA VAL A 209 -18.44 3.98 12.10
C VAL A 209 -19.04 3.85 10.70
N ALA A 210 -20.29 3.42 10.59
CA ALA A 210 -20.97 3.28 9.29
C ALA A 210 -21.15 4.64 8.59
N ARG A 211 -21.55 5.66 9.34
CA ARG A 211 -21.68 7.02 8.81
C ARG A 211 -20.32 7.61 8.44
N ALA A 212 -19.30 7.38 9.27
CA ALA A 212 -17.94 7.79 8.97
C ALA A 212 -17.38 7.15 7.68
N GLN A 213 -17.72 5.89 7.40
CA GLN A 213 -17.37 5.25 6.12
C GLN A 213 -18.06 5.93 4.93
N GLN A 214 -19.35 6.28 5.05
CA GLN A 214 -20.06 7.02 3.99
C GLN A 214 -19.41 8.39 3.71
N LEU A 215 -19.01 9.11 4.76
CA LEU A 215 -18.27 10.36 4.64
C LEU A 215 -16.90 10.16 3.96
N MET A 216 -16.20 9.09 4.33
CA MET A 216 -14.92 8.71 3.73
C MET A 216 -15.07 8.26 2.26
N ASP A 217 -16.23 7.77 1.85
CA ASP A 217 -16.47 7.39 0.45
C ASP A 217 -16.75 8.61 -0.44
N GLN A 218 -17.15 9.76 0.13
CA GLN A 218 -17.29 11.02 -0.62
C GLN A 218 -15.96 11.47 -1.26
N GLN A 219 -14.82 11.02 -0.73
CA GLN A 219 -13.51 11.24 -1.33
C GLN A 219 -13.37 10.69 -2.75
N LEU A 220 -14.16 9.68 -3.08
CA LEU A 220 -14.11 9.03 -4.37
C LEU A 220 -14.84 9.82 -5.46
N SER A 221 -15.69 10.78 -5.06
CA SER A 221 -16.46 11.66 -5.93
C SER A 221 -15.93 13.10 -6.01
N THR A 222 -14.80 13.41 -5.36
CA THR A 222 -14.20 14.75 -5.39
C THR A 222 -13.81 15.17 -6.81
N ASP A 223 -14.15 16.41 -7.17
CA ASP A 223 -13.53 17.11 -8.30
C ASP A 223 -12.08 17.48 -7.95
N TRP A 224 -11.18 16.50 -8.11
CA TRP A 224 -9.77 16.68 -7.79
C TRP A 224 -9.10 17.81 -8.56
N PRO A 225 -9.29 17.97 -9.90
CA PRO A 225 -8.79 19.15 -10.61
C PRO A 225 -9.25 20.48 -10.00
N GLY A 226 -10.56 20.67 -9.82
CA GLY A 226 -11.10 21.92 -9.27
C GLY A 226 -10.60 22.20 -7.85
N LEU A 227 -10.51 21.18 -7.00
CA LEU A 227 -9.92 21.29 -5.67
C LEU A 227 -8.45 21.74 -5.73
N CYS A 228 -7.64 21.13 -6.60
CA CYS A 228 -6.24 21.49 -6.75
C CYS A 228 -6.09 22.92 -7.27
N GLU A 229 -6.88 23.32 -8.26
CA GLU A 229 -6.85 24.66 -8.85
C GLU A 229 -7.21 25.73 -7.82
N ARG A 230 -8.23 25.50 -6.99
CA ARG A 230 -8.58 26.38 -5.86
C ARG A 230 -7.40 26.55 -4.89
N LEU A 231 -6.75 25.44 -4.52
CA LEU A 231 -5.61 25.46 -3.59
C LEU A 231 -4.39 26.18 -4.21
N VAL A 232 -4.13 25.98 -5.51
CA VAL A 232 -3.03 26.66 -6.21
C VAL A 232 -3.31 28.16 -6.36
N ALA A 233 -4.55 28.56 -6.67
CA ALA A 233 -4.92 29.96 -6.84
C ALA A 233 -4.59 30.81 -5.59
N GLY A 234 -4.78 30.24 -4.39
CA GLY A 234 -4.44 30.91 -3.13
C GLY A 234 -2.95 30.90 -2.77
N CYS A 235 -2.10 30.20 -3.52
CA CYS A 235 -0.70 29.93 -3.13
C CYS A 235 0.33 30.13 -4.25
N HIS A 236 -0.10 30.34 -5.50
CA HIS A 236 0.76 30.53 -6.65
C HIS A 236 0.43 31.86 -7.35
N PRO A 237 0.88 33.00 -6.79
CA PRO A 237 0.44 34.33 -7.22
C PRO A 237 0.76 34.65 -8.68
N LEU A 238 1.85 34.11 -9.23
CA LEU A 238 2.22 34.30 -10.64
C LEU A 238 1.66 33.23 -11.60
N GLN A 239 0.69 32.43 -11.16
CA GLN A 239 0.09 31.40 -12.02
C GLN A 239 -0.46 31.99 -13.32
N GLY A 240 -1.27 33.05 -13.26
CA GLY A 240 -1.87 33.65 -14.44
C GLY A 240 -0.83 34.08 -15.48
N GLU A 241 0.24 34.76 -15.04
CA GLU A 241 1.33 35.21 -15.92
C GLU A 241 2.10 34.03 -16.53
N ILE A 242 2.41 33.00 -15.74
CA ILE A 242 3.16 31.83 -16.21
C ILE A 242 2.34 30.99 -17.20
N LEU A 243 1.02 30.97 -17.07
CA LEU A 243 0.15 30.19 -17.95
C LEU A 243 -0.23 30.93 -19.23
N ALA A 244 -0.25 32.27 -19.20
CA ALA A 244 -0.76 33.10 -20.29
C ALA A 244 -0.11 32.88 -21.67
N PRO A 245 1.23 32.76 -21.82
CA PRO A 245 1.86 32.74 -23.14
C PRO A 245 1.37 31.64 -24.08
N LEU A 246 0.95 30.49 -23.53
CA LEU A 246 0.39 29.38 -24.32
C LEU A 246 -1.00 28.95 -23.83
N SER A 247 -1.68 29.77 -23.03
CA SER A 247 -2.97 29.43 -22.40
C SER A 247 -2.95 28.06 -21.71
N LEU A 248 -1.90 27.81 -20.93
CA LEU A 248 -1.66 26.50 -20.32
C LEU A 248 -2.60 26.24 -19.15
N SER A 249 -2.80 24.95 -18.85
CA SER A 249 -3.43 24.49 -17.62
C SER A 249 -2.61 23.36 -17.00
N TYR A 250 -2.66 23.26 -15.66
CA TYR A 250 -2.00 22.18 -14.95
C TYR A 250 -2.72 20.86 -15.20
N TYR A 251 -1.99 19.86 -15.69
CA TYR A 251 -2.51 18.50 -15.74
C TYR A 251 -2.27 17.80 -14.40
N TRP A 252 -3.37 17.43 -13.73
CA TRP A 252 -3.35 16.83 -12.40
C TRP A 252 -3.24 15.30 -12.42
N THR A 253 -2.35 14.80 -11.58
CA THR A 253 -2.09 13.37 -11.41
C THR A 253 -1.96 13.00 -9.94
N VAL A 254 -2.22 11.74 -9.59
CA VAL A 254 -1.89 11.14 -8.30
C VAL A 254 -0.50 10.52 -8.41
N ALA A 255 0.52 11.25 -7.93
CA ALA A 255 1.90 10.81 -7.94
C ALA A 255 2.12 9.62 -6.99
N GLU A 256 1.50 9.69 -5.81
CA GLU A 256 1.53 8.67 -4.76
C GLU A 256 0.18 8.67 -4.03
N SER A 257 -0.31 7.49 -3.66
CA SER A 257 -1.51 7.33 -2.83
C SER A 257 -1.30 6.23 -1.81
N GLU A 258 -1.59 6.52 -0.55
CA GLU A 258 -1.73 5.56 0.54
C GLU A 258 -3.23 5.38 0.85
N TYR A 259 -3.73 4.16 0.79
CA TYR A 259 -5.11 3.81 1.12
C TYR A 259 -5.11 2.79 2.25
N ALA A 260 -5.75 3.11 3.36
CA ALA A 260 -5.71 2.34 4.61
C ALA A 260 -7.06 1.69 4.90
N SER A 261 -7.01 0.45 5.38
CA SER A 261 -8.08 -0.21 6.12
C SER A 261 -7.69 -0.25 7.59
N ASP A 262 -8.42 0.51 8.41
CA ASP A 262 -8.20 0.65 9.84
C ASP A 262 -9.22 -0.21 10.58
N VAL A 263 -8.76 -1.31 11.18
CA VAL A 263 -9.60 -2.14 12.05
C VAL A 263 -9.43 -1.64 13.48
N MET A 264 -10.50 -1.06 14.04
CA MET A 264 -10.51 -0.47 15.38
C MET A 264 -10.79 -1.55 16.43
N PHE A 265 -9.82 -1.85 17.29
CA PHE A 265 -10.02 -2.73 18.45
C PHE A 265 -10.52 -1.92 19.65
N ARG A 266 -11.28 -2.59 20.53
CA ARG A 266 -11.81 -2.03 21.79
C ARG A 266 -10.70 -1.42 22.65
N ASP A 267 -9.57 -2.11 22.72
CA ASP A 267 -8.40 -1.67 23.44
C ASP A 267 -7.12 -2.19 22.78
N ARG A 268 -5.99 -1.65 23.24
CA ARG A 268 -4.66 -2.02 22.75
C ARG A 268 -4.29 -3.47 23.09
N ALA A 269 -4.70 -3.96 24.27
CA ALA A 269 -4.36 -5.30 24.73
C ALA A 269 -5.00 -6.37 23.83
N ALA A 270 -6.23 -6.15 23.35
CA ALA A 270 -6.93 -7.03 22.43
C ALA A 270 -6.16 -7.22 21.12
N LEU A 271 -5.63 -6.14 20.55
CA LEU A 271 -4.78 -6.21 19.37
C LEU A 271 -3.44 -6.89 19.68
N GLU A 272 -2.80 -6.53 20.79
CA GLU A 272 -1.51 -7.11 21.21
C GLU A 272 -1.57 -8.63 21.39
N ARG A 273 -2.70 -9.20 21.81
CA ARG A 273 -2.88 -10.66 21.93
C ARG A 273 -2.69 -11.40 20.59
N ILE A 274 -3.12 -10.81 19.48
CA ILE A 274 -3.10 -11.46 18.16
C ILE A 274 -1.93 -11.00 17.31
N TYR A 275 -1.42 -9.79 17.54
CA TYR A 275 -0.48 -9.11 16.66
C TYR A 275 0.84 -9.88 16.42
N PRO A 276 1.50 -10.47 17.43
CA PRO A 276 2.68 -11.32 17.19
C PRO A 276 2.38 -12.51 16.27
N GLY A 277 1.16 -13.07 16.37
CA GLY A 277 0.68 -14.10 15.47
C GLY A 277 0.54 -13.61 14.03
N LEU A 278 -0.02 -12.41 13.84
CA LEU A 278 -0.17 -11.76 12.53
C LEU A 278 1.19 -11.51 11.88
N VAL A 279 2.14 -10.94 12.62
CA VAL A 279 3.50 -10.67 12.12
C VAL A 279 4.22 -11.96 11.72
N ARG A 280 4.17 -13.00 12.57
CA ARG A 280 4.78 -14.30 12.27
C ARG A 280 4.16 -14.94 11.02
N PHE A 281 2.83 -14.95 10.93
CA PHE A 281 2.14 -15.48 9.74
C PHE A 281 2.47 -14.66 8.49
N GLY A 282 2.53 -13.34 8.61
CA GLY A 282 2.85 -12.46 7.50
C GLY A 282 4.27 -12.60 6.97
N MET A 283 5.26 -12.89 7.83
CA MET A 283 6.65 -13.12 7.41
C MET A 283 6.92 -14.56 6.96
N GLN A 284 6.34 -15.54 7.63
CA GLN A 284 6.66 -16.97 7.42
C GLN A 284 5.63 -17.70 6.56
N GLY A 285 4.38 -17.24 6.58
CA GLY A 285 3.22 -17.88 5.95
C GLY A 285 2.78 -17.26 4.62
N LEU A 286 3.08 -15.98 4.39
CA LEU A 286 2.83 -15.32 3.10
C LEU A 286 4.03 -15.50 2.18
N HIS A 287 3.85 -16.33 1.16
CA HIS A 287 4.85 -16.50 0.10
C HIS A 287 4.77 -15.35 -0.91
N CYS A 288 5.85 -15.15 -1.70
CA CYS A 288 5.93 -14.06 -2.68
C CYS A 288 4.77 -14.08 -3.71
N ASP A 289 4.26 -15.25 -4.06
CA ASP A 289 3.11 -15.41 -4.96
C ASP A 289 1.81 -14.86 -4.36
N GLN A 290 1.62 -14.96 -3.04
CA GLN A 290 0.47 -14.37 -2.34
C GLN A 290 0.60 -12.85 -2.29
N VAL A 291 1.78 -12.33 -1.98
CA VAL A 291 2.07 -10.87 -2.02
C VAL A 291 1.78 -10.29 -3.40
N LEU A 292 2.24 -10.97 -4.45
CA LEU A 292 1.97 -10.59 -5.85
C LEU A 292 0.47 -10.55 -6.15
N ARG A 293 -0.30 -11.54 -5.71
CA ARG A 293 -1.76 -11.57 -5.88
C ARG A 293 -2.45 -10.44 -5.12
N TYR A 294 -1.96 -10.06 -3.94
CA TYR A 294 -2.50 -8.92 -3.20
C TYR A 294 -2.31 -7.61 -3.93
N LEU A 295 -1.17 -7.42 -4.60
CA LEU A 295 -0.90 -6.24 -5.43
C LEU A 295 -1.37 -6.40 -6.89
N GLY A 296 -2.31 -7.32 -7.15
CA GLY A 296 -3.05 -7.38 -8.41
C GLY A 296 -2.40 -8.24 -9.52
N CYS A 297 -1.26 -8.88 -9.26
CA CYS A 297 -0.64 -9.81 -10.19
C CYS A 297 -1.43 -11.13 -10.25
N ARG A 298 -2.08 -11.38 -11.40
CA ARG A 298 -2.93 -12.57 -11.61
C ARG A 298 -2.14 -13.84 -11.89
N ARG A 299 -0.91 -13.73 -12.40
CA ARG A 299 -0.05 -14.85 -12.81
C ARG A 299 1.34 -14.72 -12.18
N PRO A 300 1.50 -15.03 -10.88
CA PRO A 300 2.79 -14.95 -10.20
C PRO A 300 3.88 -15.81 -10.85
N GLU A 301 3.50 -16.90 -11.53
CA GLU A 301 4.42 -17.88 -12.14
C GLU A 301 5.28 -17.34 -13.29
N ILE A 302 4.87 -16.23 -13.91
CA ILE A 302 5.59 -15.56 -15.00
C ILE A 302 5.99 -14.13 -14.63
N PHE A 303 5.93 -13.78 -13.35
CA PHE A 303 6.29 -12.43 -12.89
C PHE A 303 7.81 -12.24 -12.93
N ALA A 304 8.26 -11.21 -13.65
CA ALA A 304 9.68 -10.91 -13.87
C ALA A 304 10.18 -9.68 -13.09
N GLY A 305 9.46 -9.25 -12.05
CA GLY A 305 9.83 -8.11 -11.21
C GLY A 305 10.35 -8.52 -9.83
N GLU A 306 10.60 -7.51 -8.99
CA GLU A 306 11.14 -7.71 -7.64
C GLU A 306 10.02 -7.78 -6.59
N VAL A 307 10.17 -8.73 -5.67
CA VAL A 307 9.30 -8.88 -4.49
C VAL A 307 10.18 -8.97 -3.25
N HIS A 308 9.96 -8.07 -2.30
CA HIS A 308 10.64 -8.13 -1.01
C HIS A 308 9.68 -7.91 0.14
N SER A 309 9.99 -8.51 1.29
CA SER A 309 9.21 -8.37 2.53
C SER A 309 10.16 -8.01 3.67
N ASP A 310 9.80 -7.02 4.48
CA ASP A 310 10.55 -6.62 5.66
C ASP A 310 9.66 -6.57 6.91
N SER A 311 10.27 -6.85 8.06
CA SER A 311 9.69 -6.65 9.38
C SER A 311 10.64 -5.78 10.18
N ARG A 312 10.17 -4.64 10.69
CA ARG A 312 11.00 -3.71 11.50
C ARG A 312 10.26 -3.28 12.75
N ARG A 313 10.96 -3.32 13.90
CA ARG A 313 10.48 -2.73 15.15
C ARG A 313 10.60 -1.21 15.09
N ARG A 314 9.52 -0.50 15.43
CA ARG A 314 9.44 0.95 15.58
C ARG A 314 8.78 1.28 16.92
N GLN A 315 8.76 2.56 17.27
CA GLN A 315 8.08 3.07 18.47
C GLN A 315 6.59 2.67 18.51
N GLU A 316 5.96 2.52 17.35
CA GLU A 316 4.54 2.15 17.17
C GLU A 316 4.30 0.63 17.18
N GLY A 317 5.35 -0.21 17.21
CA GLY A 317 5.24 -1.67 17.13
C GLY A 317 6.04 -2.31 15.97
N VAL A 318 5.65 -3.50 15.53
CA VAL A 318 6.37 -4.26 14.48
C VAL A 318 5.71 -4.11 13.11
N ARG A 319 6.23 -3.22 12.27
CA ARG A 319 5.69 -3.01 10.92
C ARG A 319 6.13 -4.14 9.98
N LEU A 320 5.15 -4.82 9.39
CA LEU A 320 5.34 -5.72 8.26
C LEU A 320 5.08 -4.95 6.96
N LYS A 321 6.02 -4.97 6.01
CA LYS A 321 5.84 -4.33 4.71
C LYS A 321 6.29 -5.24 3.59
N HIS A 322 5.48 -5.28 2.55
CA HIS A 322 5.72 -6.03 1.32
C HIS A 322 5.80 -5.04 0.17
N TRP A 323 6.69 -5.31 -0.77
CA TRP A 323 6.84 -4.51 -1.98
C TRP A 323 6.73 -5.40 -3.21
N VAL A 324 6.11 -4.84 -4.23
CA VAL A 324 6.13 -5.36 -5.60
C VAL A 324 6.49 -4.17 -6.47
N ASN A 325 7.69 -4.22 -7.04
CA ASN A 325 8.30 -3.10 -7.76
C ASN A 325 8.23 -1.79 -6.96
N ARG A 326 7.50 -0.78 -7.45
CA ARG A 326 7.36 0.55 -6.82
C ARG A 326 6.17 0.65 -5.87
N ASN A 327 5.31 -0.36 -5.82
CA ASN A 327 4.11 -0.39 -4.99
C ASN A 327 4.37 -1.19 -3.71
N SER A 328 3.59 -0.91 -2.66
CA SER A 328 3.76 -1.63 -1.40
C SER A 328 2.44 -1.86 -0.68
N LEU A 329 2.45 -2.86 0.19
CA LEU A 329 1.39 -3.18 1.13
C LEU A 329 2.02 -3.35 2.52
N LYS A 330 1.53 -2.63 3.52
CA LYS A 330 2.06 -2.70 4.89
C LYS A 330 0.96 -2.96 5.90
N MET A 331 1.30 -3.68 6.96
CA MET A 331 0.47 -3.90 8.13
C MET A 331 1.24 -3.46 9.37
N TYR A 332 0.57 -2.69 10.22
CA TYR A 332 1.12 -2.28 11.50
C TYR A 332 0.01 -1.94 12.49
N ASP A 333 0.35 -1.94 13.77
CA ASP A 333 -0.45 -1.43 14.86
C ASP A 333 -0.23 0.08 15.02
N LYS A 334 -1.30 0.80 15.31
CA LYS A 334 -1.27 2.21 15.68
C LYS A 334 -2.21 2.42 16.87
N GLY A 335 -1.68 2.26 18.08
CA GLY A 335 -2.49 2.22 19.30
C GLY A 335 -3.37 0.97 19.32
N SER A 336 -4.70 1.15 19.33
CA SER A 336 -5.69 0.06 19.23
C SER A 336 -6.15 -0.22 17.80
N ILE A 337 -5.52 0.36 16.78
CA ILE A 337 -5.88 0.13 15.38
C ILE A 337 -4.90 -0.85 14.73
N LEU A 338 -5.42 -1.88 14.08
CA LEU A 338 -4.67 -2.63 13.08
C LEU A 338 -4.86 -1.96 11.72
N ARG A 339 -3.80 -1.34 11.20
CA ARG A 339 -3.81 -0.64 9.91
C ARG A 339 -3.18 -1.52 8.85
N VAL A 340 -3.93 -1.83 7.80
CA VAL A 340 -3.42 -2.42 6.56
C VAL A 340 -3.51 -1.39 5.45
N GLU A 341 -2.39 -1.05 4.84
CA GLU A 341 -2.29 0.08 3.92
C GLU A 341 -1.61 -0.31 2.61
N ALA A 342 -2.23 0.06 1.49
CA ALA A 342 -1.66 -0.08 0.16
C ALA A 342 -1.14 1.27 -0.34
N THR A 343 0.14 1.31 -0.73
CA THR A 343 0.79 2.46 -1.36
C THR A 343 0.96 2.19 -2.86
N ILE A 344 0.38 3.04 -3.70
CA ILE A 344 0.52 2.96 -5.16
C ILE A 344 1.35 4.15 -5.65
N ASN A 345 2.60 3.88 -6.00
CA ASN A 345 3.48 4.84 -6.67
C ASN A 345 3.50 4.65 -8.17
N ASP A 346 3.31 3.43 -8.65
CA ASP A 346 3.25 3.11 -10.07
C ASP A 346 1.93 2.41 -10.41
N PRO A 347 0.94 3.15 -10.95
CA PRO A 347 -0.34 2.56 -11.30
C PRO A 347 -0.27 1.66 -12.53
N SER A 348 0.85 1.62 -13.26
CA SER A 348 0.92 0.93 -14.55
C SER A 348 0.72 -0.59 -14.46
N GLU A 349 0.90 -1.17 -13.27
CA GLU A 349 0.65 -2.57 -12.97
C GLU A 349 -0.83 -2.94 -12.88
N PHE A 350 -1.70 -1.94 -12.73
CA PHE A 350 -3.14 -2.12 -12.59
C PHE A 350 -3.87 -1.77 -13.89
N LYS A 351 -5.13 -2.21 -13.97
CA LYS A 351 -5.98 -1.95 -15.13
C LYS A 351 -7.28 -1.22 -14.76
N VAL A 352 -7.73 -0.39 -15.69
CA VAL A 352 -8.99 0.34 -15.68
C VAL A 352 -9.74 0.07 -16.99
N TYR A 353 -11.06 -0.09 -16.90
CA TYR A 353 -11.90 -0.31 -18.07
C TYR A 353 -12.35 1.04 -18.65
N ARG A 354 -11.72 1.47 -19.75
CA ARG A 354 -11.93 2.80 -20.35
C ARG A 354 -11.71 2.82 -21.87
N GLY A 355 -12.22 3.86 -22.52
CA GLY A 355 -11.89 4.18 -23.91
C GLY A 355 -10.44 4.65 -24.05
N PRO A 356 -9.87 4.64 -25.27
CA PRO A 356 -8.62 5.34 -25.54
C PRO A 356 -8.79 6.86 -25.33
N GLU A 357 -7.69 7.58 -25.12
CA GLU A 357 -7.74 9.05 -24.90
C GLU A 357 -7.97 9.81 -26.21
N ASN A 358 -7.53 9.21 -27.31
CA ASN A 358 -7.44 9.84 -28.62
C ASN A 358 -8.72 9.63 -29.46
N ASP A 359 -9.65 8.80 -28.98
CA ASP A 359 -10.88 8.46 -29.68
C ASP A 359 -11.98 8.14 -28.65
N GLN A 360 -12.94 9.05 -28.52
CA GLN A 360 -14.05 8.93 -27.57
C GLN A 360 -15.09 7.89 -28.01
N ASN A 361 -15.14 7.58 -29.32
CA ASN A 361 -16.13 6.67 -29.90
C ASN A 361 -15.63 5.21 -29.92
N ALA A 362 -14.33 5.00 -29.76
CA ALA A 362 -13.77 3.65 -29.67
C ALA A 362 -14.29 2.88 -28.44
N PRO A 363 -14.51 1.55 -28.58
CA PRO A 363 -15.03 0.73 -27.49
C PRO A 363 -14.08 0.69 -26.29
N LYS A 364 -14.67 0.65 -25.09
CA LYS A 364 -13.93 0.51 -23.83
C LYS A 364 -13.20 -0.83 -23.78
N ARG A 365 -11.95 -0.81 -23.31
CA ARG A 365 -11.12 -2.01 -23.09
C ARG A 365 -10.41 -1.91 -21.75
N TRP A 366 -9.93 -3.04 -21.24
CA TRP A 366 -9.02 -3.05 -20.10
C TRP A 366 -7.68 -2.45 -20.49
N ARG A 367 -7.42 -1.23 -20.04
CA ARG A 367 -6.19 -0.49 -20.29
C ARG A 367 -5.43 -0.27 -19.00
N VAL A 368 -4.18 0.15 -19.12
CA VAL A 368 -3.33 0.52 -17.98
C VAL A 368 -4.01 1.63 -17.16
N LEU A 369 -3.99 1.49 -15.83
CA LEU A 369 -4.46 2.51 -14.89
C LEU A 369 -3.53 3.72 -14.95
N ARG A 370 -4.08 4.91 -15.19
CA ARG A 370 -3.28 6.12 -15.37
C ARG A 370 -2.90 6.74 -14.04
N ARG A 371 -1.92 7.65 -14.10
CA ARG A 371 -1.65 8.57 -12.99
C ARG A 371 -2.70 9.68 -12.87
N SER A 372 -3.48 9.95 -13.91
CA SER A 372 -4.51 11.01 -13.92
C SER A 372 -5.46 10.92 -12.72
N THR A 373 -5.86 12.07 -12.19
CA THR A 373 -6.90 12.16 -11.16
C THR A 373 -8.26 11.61 -11.61
N ALA A 374 -8.51 11.52 -12.92
CA ALA A 374 -9.71 10.89 -13.48
C ALA A 374 -9.85 9.40 -13.10
N ASP A 375 -8.74 8.71 -12.82
CA ASP A 375 -8.74 7.30 -12.45
C ASP A 375 -8.65 7.09 -10.92
N THR A 376 -8.79 8.14 -10.10
CA THR A 376 -8.66 8.07 -8.62
C THR A 376 -9.65 7.11 -7.98
N PHE A 377 -10.89 7.08 -8.47
CA PHE A 377 -11.90 6.11 -8.04
C PHE A 377 -11.41 4.67 -8.24
N ARG A 378 -10.89 4.35 -9.43
CA ARG A 378 -10.37 3.00 -9.72
C ARG A 378 -9.14 2.67 -8.89
N ARG A 379 -8.27 3.66 -8.64
CA ARG A 379 -7.12 3.55 -7.76
C ARG A 379 -7.54 3.17 -6.34
N ALA A 380 -8.58 3.80 -5.79
CA ALA A 380 -9.14 3.41 -4.49
C ALA A 380 -9.65 1.97 -4.50
N GLN A 381 -10.41 1.56 -5.52
CA GLN A 381 -10.93 0.19 -5.63
C GLN A 381 -9.84 -0.87 -5.62
N VAL A 382 -8.74 -0.67 -6.36
CA VAL A 382 -7.66 -1.66 -6.40
C VAL A 382 -6.92 -1.72 -5.06
N SER A 383 -6.74 -0.59 -4.39
CA SER A 383 -6.14 -0.52 -3.06
C SER A 383 -7.01 -1.16 -1.98
N GLN A 384 -8.31 -0.86 -1.97
CA GLN A 384 -9.28 -1.49 -1.07
C GLN A 384 -9.29 -3.01 -1.28
N ALA A 385 -9.31 -3.46 -2.53
CA ALA A 385 -9.26 -4.89 -2.82
C ALA A 385 -7.94 -5.54 -2.37
N ALA A 386 -6.81 -4.83 -2.45
CA ALA A 386 -5.52 -5.32 -1.96
C ALA A 386 -5.50 -5.47 -0.43
N THR A 387 -5.93 -4.44 0.29
CA THR A 387 -6.01 -4.44 1.77
C THR A 387 -7.01 -5.49 2.27
N LYS A 388 -8.18 -5.62 1.62
CA LYS A 388 -9.17 -6.67 1.91
C LYS A 388 -8.60 -8.08 1.76
N ARG A 389 -8.00 -8.42 0.61
CA ARG A 389 -7.40 -9.76 0.41
C ARG A 389 -6.33 -10.08 1.45
N TYR A 390 -5.61 -9.07 1.90
CA TYR A 390 -4.59 -9.21 2.92
C TYR A 390 -5.19 -9.47 4.31
N LEU A 391 -6.20 -8.70 4.70
CA LEU A 391 -6.96 -8.94 5.94
C LEU A 391 -7.63 -10.32 5.93
N GLU A 392 -8.24 -10.72 4.81
CA GLU A 392 -8.80 -12.06 4.62
C GLU A 392 -7.76 -13.15 4.87
N ALA A 393 -6.54 -12.98 4.37
CA ALA A 393 -5.45 -13.92 4.61
C ALA A 393 -5.03 -13.93 6.09
N MET A 394 -4.89 -12.75 6.69
CA MET A 394 -4.57 -12.57 8.11
C MET A 394 -5.62 -13.15 9.03
N SER A 395 -6.88 -13.25 8.58
CA SER A 395 -7.93 -13.89 9.37
C SER A 395 -7.50 -15.30 9.76
N SER A 396 -6.76 -16.03 8.90
CA SER A 396 -6.36 -17.43 9.15
C SER A 396 -5.51 -17.61 10.41
N VAL A 397 -4.96 -16.53 10.95
CA VAL A 397 -4.26 -16.50 12.22
C VAL A 397 -5.26 -16.66 13.35
N GLN A 398 -5.13 -17.75 14.10
CA GLN A 398 -5.90 -17.95 15.33
C GLN A 398 -5.10 -17.37 16.51
N PRO A 399 -5.76 -16.73 17.49
CA PRO A 399 -5.19 -16.56 18.83
C PRO A 399 -4.64 -17.90 19.29
N GLY A 400 -3.39 -17.90 19.74
CA GLY A 400 -2.65 -19.13 19.98
C GLY A 400 -3.24 -19.94 21.14
N SER A 401 -3.70 -21.15 20.84
CA SER A 401 -3.45 -22.28 21.75
C SER A 401 -1.99 -22.69 21.58
N ALA A 402 -1.26 -22.91 22.68
CA ALA A 402 0.15 -23.32 22.64
C ALA A 402 0.39 -24.47 21.66
N LEU A 403 1.54 -24.50 20.97
CA LEU A 403 1.89 -25.59 20.04
C LEU A 403 1.72 -26.95 20.71
N GLY A 404 2.06 -27.06 22.01
CA GLY A 404 1.84 -28.26 22.81
C GLY A 404 0.37 -28.71 22.86
N GLN A 405 -0.58 -27.80 23.06
CA GLN A 405 -2.02 -28.12 23.09
C GLN A 405 -2.51 -28.62 21.72
N GLN A 406 -2.05 -27.99 20.63
CA GLN A 406 -2.39 -28.43 19.27
C GLN A 406 -1.69 -29.74 18.87
N ALA A 407 -0.49 -29.97 19.40
CA ALA A 407 0.29 -31.19 19.19
C ALA A 407 -0.35 -32.41 19.84
N GLN A 408 -0.98 -32.27 21.01
CA GLN A 408 -1.62 -33.37 21.71
C GLN A 408 -2.62 -34.14 20.83
N ALA A 409 -3.39 -33.44 19.98
CA ALA A 409 -4.34 -34.09 19.09
C ALA A 409 -3.66 -34.92 17.97
N LEU A 410 -2.45 -34.54 17.55
CA LEU A 410 -1.67 -35.29 16.57
C LEU A 410 -0.92 -36.47 17.19
N CYS A 411 -0.43 -36.28 18.41
CA CYS A 411 0.28 -37.27 19.20
C CYS A 411 -0.66 -38.30 19.85
N ARG A 412 -1.96 -38.31 19.52
CA ARG A 412 -2.94 -39.29 20.00
C ARG A 412 -3.51 -40.12 18.83
N PRO A 413 -3.82 -41.41 19.03
CA PRO A 413 -4.52 -42.21 18.02
C PRO A 413 -5.90 -41.64 17.69
N VAL A 414 -6.32 -41.74 16.43
CA VAL A 414 -7.63 -41.25 15.96
C VAL A 414 -8.46 -42.38 15.35
N ARG A 415 -9.78 -42.36 15.58
CA ARG A 415 -10.72 -43.28 14.92
C ARG A 415 -11.40 -42.57 13.75
N LYS A 416 -11.51 -43.25 12.61
CA LYS A 416 -12.26 -42.76 11.44
C LYS A 416 -13.12 -43.91 10.90
N GLY A 417 -14.43 -43.81 11.10
CA GLY A 417 -15.34 -44.93 10.94
C GLY A 417 -14.95 -46.06 11.91
N THR A 418 -14.91 -47.30 11.42
CA THR A 418 -14.53 -48.48 12.20
C THR A 418 -13.02 -48.66 12.36
N LYS A 419 -12.19 -47.87 11.68
CA LYS A 419 -10.72 -48.04 11.67
C LYS A 419 -10.02 -47.09 12.64
N ARG A 420 -9.10 -47.64 13.44
CA ARG A 420 -8.17 -46.90 14.31
C ARG A 420 -6.87 -46.60 13.55
N TYR A 421 -6.41 -45.36 13.64
CA TYR A 421 -5.13 -44.91 13.09
C TYR A 421 -4.21 -44.50 14.23
N ARG A 422 -2.91 -44.78 14.10
CA ARG A 422 -1.90 -44.44 15.12
C ARG A 422 -1.73 -42.93 15.29
N ALA A 423 -1.11 -42.53 16.40
CA ALA A 423 -0.61 -41.17 16.59
C ALA A 423 0.49 -40.84 15.57
N LEU A 424 0.63 -39.56 15.22
CA LEU A 424 1.80 -39.01 14.54
C LEU A 424 2.76 -38.47 15.60
N ASN A 425 4.07 -38.70 15.44
CA ASN A 425 5.09 -38.06 16.27
C ASN A 425 5.88 -37.08 15.39
N PRO A 426 5.56 -35.78 15.40
CA PRO A 426 6.19 -34.82 14.51
C PRO A 426 7.71 -34.80 14.60
N PHE A 427 8.29 -35.05 15.78
CA PHE A 427 9.74 -35.01 16.04
C PHE A 427 10.47 -36.33 15.76
N ALA A 428 9.74 -37.44 15.57
CA ALA A 428 10.37 -38.69 15.16
C ALA A 428 10.82 -38.61 13.69
N PRO A 429 12.03 -39.08 13.33
CA PRO A 429 12.58 -38.88 11.98
C PRO A 429 11.68 -39.33 10.83
N GLY A 430 10.93 -40.43 11.00
CA GLY A 430 10.04 -40.96 9.97
C GLY A 430 8.82 -40.08 9.70
N ASP A 431 8.15 -39.62 10.76
CA ASP A 431 6.97 -38.76 10.66
C ASP A 431 7.38 -37.31 10.32
N ALA A 432 8.49 -36.81 10.87
CA ALA A 432 9.08 -35.52 10.49
C ALA A 432 9.34 -35.44 8.98
N ARG A 433 9.96 -36.48 8.40
CA ARG A 433 10.23 -36.57 6.95
C ARG A 433 8.94 -36.63 6.13
N LEU A 434 7.93 -37.38 6.59
CA LEU A 434 6.62 -37.43 5.94
C LEU A 434 5.92 -36.07 5.94
N LEU A 435 5.90 -35.38 7.09
CA LEU A 435 5.29 -34.06 7.24
C LEU A 435 6.05 -33.00 6.40
N LYS A 436 7.39 -33.10 6.35
CA LYS A 436 8.21 -32.28 5.45
C LYS A 436 7.87 -32.51 3.98
N ALA A 437 7.79 -33.77 3.55
CA ALA A 437 7.49 -34.12 2.17
C ALA A 437 6.12 -33.57 1.73
N ILE A 438 5.06 -33.71 2.51
CA ILE A 438 3.73 -33.20 2.12
C ILE A 438 3.63 -31.67 2.11
N CYS A 439 4.59 -30.98 2.73
CA CYS A 439 4.66 -29.52 2.80
C CYS A 439 5.51 -28.89 1.68
N ALA A 440 6.03 -29.69 0.74
CA ALA A 440 6.78 -29.18 -0.39
C ALA A 440 5.93 -28.21 -1.24
N GLY A 441 6.53 -27.08 -1.65
CA GLY A 441 5.83 -25.98 -2.32
C GLY A 441 5.12 -26.39 -3.62
N GLU A 442 5.68 -27.36 -4.35
CA GLU A 442 5.09 -27.96 -5.56
C GLU A 442 3.70 -28.57 -5.32
N PHE A 443 3.41 -29.06 -4.12
CA PHE A 443 2.13 -29.70 -3.77
C PHE A 443 1.03 -28.70 -3.40
N LEU A 444 1.38 -27.43 -3.12
CA LEU A 444 0.40 -26.37 -2.89
C LEU A 444 -0.32 -25.99 -4.18
N ILE A 445 0.38 -26.02 -5.32
CA ILE A 445 -0.15 -25.60 -6.63
C ILE A 445 -0.92 -26.74 -7.30
N HIS A 446 -0.36 -27.95 -7.30
CA HIS A 446 -0.90 -29.06 -8.09
C HIS A 446 -1.57 -30.15 -7.24
N GLY A 447 -1.44 -30.12 -5.91
CA GLY A 447 -1.86 -31.21 -5.05
C GLY A 447 -0.93 -32.43 -5.15
N LEU A 448 -0.83 -33.19 -4.06
CA LEU A 448 0.05 -34.34 -3.97
C LEU A 448 -0.66 -35.63 -4.38
N ARG A 449 0.06 -36.56 -5.03
CA ARG A 449 -0.39 -37.93 -5.34
C ARG A 449 0.53 -38.94 -4.69
N ASN A 450 0.08 -40.20 -4.63
CA ASN A 450 0.86 -41.31 -4.09
C ASN A 450 2.25 -41.42 -4.74
N ARG A 451 2.32 -41.31 -6.08
CA ARG A 451 3.59 -41.41 -6.81
C ARG A 451 4.59 -40.33 -6.43
N ASP A 452 4.10 -39.12 -6.15
CA ASP A 452 4.93 -37.96 -5.84
C ASP A 452 5.58 -38.15 -4.45
N LEU A 453 4.79 -38.57 -3.45
CA LEU A 453 5.33 -38.91 -2.12
C LEU A 453 6.24 -40.15 -2.12
N ARG A 454 5.96 -41.13 -2.99
CA ARG A 454 6.82 -42.31 -3.12
C ARG A 454 8.21 -41.91 -3.59
N GLN A 455 8.28 -41.01 -4.58
CA GLN A 455 9.54 -40.49 -5.10
C GLN A 455 10.28 -39.62 -4.06
N ALA A 456 9.55 -38.87 -3.24
CA ALA A 456 10.14 -38.04 -2.19
C ALA A 456 10.64 -38.83 -0.95
N LEU A 457 10.01 -39.97 -0.62
CA LEU A 457 10.26 -40.69 0.64
C LEU A 457 11.05 -41.99 0.48
N PHE A 458 11.07 -42.58 -0.72
CA PHE A 458 11.74 -43.85 -0.99
C PHE A 458 12.73 -43.71 -2.15
N ALA A 459 13.82 -44.47 -2.08
CA ALA A 459 14.70 -44.68 -3.22
C ALA A 459 13.94 -45.36 -4.39
N GLN A 460 14.47 -45.18 -5.60
CA GLN A 460 13.91 -45.77 -6.82
C GLN A 460 13.77 -47.29 -6.67
N ALA A 461 12.58 -47.80 -7.02
CA ALA A 461 12.29 -49.22 -6.90
C ALA A 461 13.09 -50.02 -7.93
N LYS A 462 13.74 -51.09 -7.49
CA LYS A 462 14.53 -52.02 -8.31
C LYS A 462 13.64 -53.01 -9.09
N ASN A 463 12.41 -53.25 -8.64
CA ASN A 463 11.45 -54.13 -9.31
C ASN A 463 9.98 -53.76 -9.04
N LYS A 464 9.06 -54.35 -9.81
CA LYS A 464 7.61 -54.11 -9.72
C LYS A 464 7.03 -54.48 -8.34
N LEU A 465 7.57 -55.51 -7.67
CA LEU A 465 7.12 -55.92 -6.35
C LEU A 465 7.45 -54.86 -5.28
N GLN A 466 8.66 -54.31 -5.32
CA GLN A 466 9.10 -53.24 -4.44
C GLN A 466 8.29 -51.96 -4.69
N GLN A 467 8.03 -51.62 -5.95
CA GLN A 467 7.18 -50.48 -6.31
C GLN A 467 5.77 -50.61 -5.75
N ARG A 468 5.16 -51.80 -5.83
CA ARG A 468 3.85 -52.11 -5.22
C ARG A 468 3.88 -51.95 -3.70
N ARG A 469 4.90 -52.49 -3.03
CA ARG A 469 5.08 -52.37 -1.57
C ARG A 469 5.21 -50.92 -1.12
N GLN A 470 6.05 -50.13 -1.79
CA GLN A 470 6.20 -48.70 -1.53
C GLN A 470 4.88 -47.94 -1.74
N SER A 471 4.18 -48.18 -2.84
CA SER A 471 2.89 -47.52 -3.14
C SER A 471 1.82 -47.86 -2.10
N ALA A 472 1.77 -49.11 -1.63
CA ALA A 472 0.88 -49.53 -0.54
C ALA A 472 1.24 -48.85 0.80
N ALA A 473 2.52 -48.66 1.09
CA ALA A 473 2.98 -47.91 2.26
C ALA A 473 2.55 -46.44 2.22
N ILE A 474 2.72 -45.76 1.08
CA ILE A 474 2.25 -44.38 0.90
C ILE A 474 0.72 -44.30 1.02
N THR A 475 -0.03 -45.28 0.51
CA THR A 475 -1.49 -45.31 0.67
C THR A 475 -1.90 -45.35 2.15
N ARG A 476 -1.20 -46.13 2.98
CA ARG A 476 -1.43 -46.16 4.43
C ARG A 476 -1.09 -44.81 5.09
N GLN A 477 0.01 -44.17 4.69
CA GLN A 477 0.39 -42.84 5.19
C GLN A 477 -0.63 -41.76 4.80
N LEU A 478 -1.12 -41.76 3.56
CA LEU A 478 -2.18 -40.85 3.11
C LEU A 478 -3.47 -41.07 3.90
N ALA A 479 -3.84 -42.32 4.20
CA ALA A 479 -4.99 -42.62 5.03
C ALA A 479 -4.81 -42.10 6.47
N LEU A 480 -3.62 -42.25 7.04
CA LEU A 480 -3.24 -41.72 8.35
C LEU A 480 -3.34 -40.18 8.39
N LEU A 481 -2.74 -39.47 7.43
CA LEU A 481 -2.79 -38.00 7.33
C LEU A 481 -4.23 -37.48 7.17
N ARG A 482 -5.08 -38.21 6.44
CA ARG A 482 -6.51 -37.90 6.31
C ARG A 482 -7.33 -38.18 7.55
N ALA A 483 -6.92 -39.16 8.37
CA ALA A 483 -7.57 -39.44 9.65
C ALA A 483 -7.30 -38.30 10.64
N HIS A 484 -6.06 -37.79 10.63
CA HIS A 484 -5.63 -36.61 11.39
C HIS A 484 -6.08 -35.26 10.81
N ARG A 485 -6.86 -35.27 9.72
CA ARG A 485 -7.38 -34.08 9.04
C ARG A 485 -6.28 -33.10 8.56
N LEU A 486 -5.05 -33.59 8.33
CA LEU A 486 -3.94 -32.79 7.81
C LEU A 486 -4.05 -32.58 6.29
N ILE A 487 -4.63 -33.55 5.58
CA ILE A 487 -4.87 -33.47 4.14
C ILE A 487 -6.32 -33.85 3.81
N ALA A 488 -6.84 -33.30 2.71
CA ALA A 488 -8.15 -33.61 2.15
C ALA A 488 -7.98 -34.20 0.73
N LYS A 489 -8.84 -35.16 0.36
CA LYS A 489 -8.86 -35.74 -0.99
C LYS A 489 -9.69 -34.87 -1.91
N VAL A 490 -9.18 -34.58 -3.11
CA VAL A 490 -9.94 -33.89 -4.14
C VAL A 490 -10.96 -34.86 -4.76
N PRO A 491 -12.26 -34.49 -4.85
CA PRO A 491 -13.28 -35.34 -5.45
C PRO A 491 -12.90 -35.77 -6.87
N LYS A 492 -13.27 -37.01 -7.24
CA LYS A 492 -13.04 -37.59 -8.58
C LYS A 492 -11.58 -37.57 -9.07
N SER A 493 -10.60 -37.49 -8.15
CA SER A 493 -9.18 -37.55 -8.52
C SER A 493 -8.34 -38.35 -7.52
N HIS A 494 -7.08 -38.61 -7.89
CA HIS A 494 -6.06 -39.21 -7.02
C HIS A 494 -5.23 -38.16 -6.24
N ARG A 495 -5.67 -36.90 -6.21
CA ARG A 495 -4.95 -35.78 -5.61
C ARG A 495 -5.42 -35.50 -4.18
N TYR A 496 -4.51 -35.00 -3.37
CA TYR A 496 -4.77 -34.49 -2.03
C TYR A 496 -4.18 -33.09 -1.85
N HIS A 497 -4.83 -32.27 -1.03
CA HIS A 497 -4.30 -30.97 -0.60
C HIS A 497 -4.17 -30.92 0.91
N LEU A 498 -3.20 -30.13 1.39
CA LEU A 498 -3.12 -29.74 2.78
C LEU A 498 -4.37 -28.99 3.19
N THR A 499 -4.90 -29.31 4.36
CA THR A 499 -5.94 -28.49 5.00
C THR A 499 -5.29 -27.25 5.63
N PRO A 500 -6.06 -26.17 5.91
CA PRO A 500 -5.53 -25.02 6.65
C PRO A 500 -4.89 -25.41 7.99
N ARG A 501 -5.53 -26.36 8.70
CA ARG A 501 -4.98 -26.96 9.92
C ARG A 501 -3.66 -27.68 9.67
N GLY A 502 -3.60 -28.48 8.60
CA GLY A 502 -2.40 -29.25 8.24
C GLY A 502 -1.22 -28.34 7.96
N ARG A 503 -1.43 -27.32 7.12
CA ARG A 503 -0.39 -26.33 6.78
C ARG A 503 0.17 -25.67 8.03
N ARG A 504 -0.71 -25.13 8.89
CA ARG A 504 -0.31 -24.45 10.13
C ARG A 504 0.51 -25.35 11.06
N LEU A 505 0.03 -26.56 11.35
CA LEU A 505 0.69 -27.44 12.32
C LEU A 505 2.04 -27.94 11.80
N ILE A 506 2.10 -28.33 10.53
CA ILE A 506 3.32 -28.87 9.93
C ILE A 506 4.42 -27.80 9.87
N SER A 507 4.09 -26.58 9.44
CA SER A 507 5.02 -25.45 9.45
C SER A 507 5.51 -25.15 10.87
N ALA A 508 4.64 -25.19 11.87
CA ALA A 508 5.02 -24.97 13.27
C ALA A 508 5.98 -26.04 13.80
N PHE A 509 5.75 -27.33 13.49
CA PHE A 509 6.67 -28.40 13.92
C PHE A 509 8.02 -28.34 13.20
N GLN A 510 8.03 -27.97 11.92
CA GLN A 510 9.29 -27.80 11.18
C GLN A 510 10.09 -26.63 11.73
N ALA A 511 9.44 -25.51 12.05
CA ALA A 511 10.10 -24.39 12.71
C ALA A 511 10.69 -24.83 14.06
N ALA A 512 9.88 -25.49 14.91
CA ALA A 512 10.34 -25.98 16.21
C ALA A 512 11.49 -27.00 16.12
N GLN A 513 11.57 -27.82 15.07
CA GLN A 513 12.67 -28.77 14.85
C GLN A 513 13.98 -28.13 14.41
N ASN A 514 13.90 -26.99 13.73
CA ASN A 514 15.06 -26.31 13.16
C ASN A 514 15.54 -25.14 14.03
N SER A 515 14.81 -24.79 15.09
CA SER A 515 15.22 -23.79 16.07
C SER A 515 16.17 -24.39 17.09
N ASP A 516 17.21 -23.63 17.45
CA ASP A 516 18.06 -23.96 18.59
C ASP A 516 17.37 -23.60 19.92
N ILE A 517 17.92 -24.11 21.02
CA ILE A 517 17.33 -23.97 22.36
C ILE A 517 17.32 -22.49 22.78
N ASP A 518 18.37 -21.73 22.47
CA ASP A 518 18.47 -20.31 22.84
C ASP A 518 17.44 -19.45 22.10
N GLN A 519 17.15 -19.76 20.83
CA GLN A 519 16.09 -19.14 20.05
C GLN A 519 14.72 -19.40 20.66
N LEU A 520 14.47 -20.64 21.10
CA LEU A 520 13.19 -21.00 21.73
C LEU A 520 13.04 -20.32 23.10
N LEU A 521 14.10 -20.24 23.90
CA LEU A 521 14.10 -19.54 25.19
C LEU A 521 13.92 -18.03 25.04
N LYS A 522 14.60 -17.40 24.07
CA LYS A 522 14.42 -15.97 23.74
C LYS A 522 13.03 -15.60 23.23
N LEU A 523 12.29 -16.56 22.67
CA LEU A 523 10.90 -16.38 22.23
C LEU A 523 9.89 -16.64 23.35
N ALA A 524 10.31 -17.31 24.44
CA ALA A 524 9.49 -17.65 25.60
C ALA A 524 9.63 -16.64 26.74
N ALA A 525 10.78 -15.95 26.83
CA ALA A 525 11.03 -14.78 27.68
C ALA A 525 10.51 -13.49 27.00
#